data_AF-A0AAD8GSN7-F1
#
_entry.id   AF-A0AAD8GSN7-F1
#
_cell.length_a   1.000
_cell.length_b   1.000
_cell.length_c   1.000
_cell.angle_alpha   90.00
_cell.angle_beta   90.00
_cell.angle_gamma   90.00
#
_symmetry.space_group_name_H-M   'P 1'
#
loop_
_entity.id
_entity.type
_entity.pdbx_description
1 polymer ?
#
loop_
_entity_poly.entity_id
_entity_poly.type
_entity_poly.pdbx_seq_one_letter_code
_entity_poly.pdbx_strand_id
1 'polypeptide(L)'
;MACNVIVATLSLLFVSLISIHATLFVPLNAAVLDLRDRIDIDRNLIPYHIIPQRLSFDQLRAFEPLSTLPTLLPSKTLQITATPLNFTIQHTFITHPDIYLSSVFAVHGVEHLFPVPL
;
A
#
# COMPACT_ATOMS: atom_id res chain seq x y z
N MET A 1 -19.57 -2.93 10.31
CA MET A 1 -19.11 -1.97 11.34
C MET A 1 -17.60 -2.06 11.65
N ALA A 2 -16.82 -2.95 11.02
CA ALA A 2 -15.37 -3.05 11.23
C ALA A 2 -14.51 -2.05 10.39
N CYS A 3 -15.13 -1.28 9.48
CA CYS A 3 -14.42 -0.38 8.58
C CYS A 3 -14.00 0.96 9.23
N ASN A 4 -14.68 1.38 10.30
CA ASN A 4 -14.51 2.74 10.85
C ASN A 4 -13.37 2.86 11.87
N VAL A 5 -12.94 1.75 12.49
CA VAL A 5 -11.90 1.77 13.54
C VAL A 5 -10.50 1.83 12.93
N ILE A 6 -10.29 1.22 11.76
CA ILE A 6 -9.00 1.24 11.05
C ILE A 6 -8.69 2.65 10.52
N VAL A 7 -9.72 3.41 10.10
CA VAL A 7 -9.56 4.79 9.60
C VAL A 7 -9.17 5.75 10.72
N ALA A 8 -9.72 5.59 11.92
CA ALA A 8 -9.48 6.50 13.05
C ALA A 8 -8.08 6.33 13.68
N THR A 9 -7.56 5.11 13.75
CA THR A 9 -6.19 4.85 14.26
C THR A 9 -5.11 5.16 13.22
N LEU A 10 -5.40 4.99 11.92
CA LEU A 10 -4.57 5.55 10.85
C LEU A 10 -4.49 7.08 10.98
N SER A 11 -5.61 7.77 11.20
CA SER A 11 -5.67 9.23 11.22
C SER A 11 -4.68 9.90 12.20
N LEU A 12 -4.40 9.30 13.37
CA LEU A 12 -3.45 9.85 14.35
C LEU A 12 -1.97 9.63 13.98
N LEU A 13 -1.64 8.56 13.26
CA LEU A 13 -0.30 8.35 12.68
C LEU A 13 -0.06 9.23 11.44
N PHE A 14 -1.14 9.69 10.78
CA PHE A 14 -1.10 10.58 9.62
C PHE A 14 -0.86 12.05 9.98
N VAL A 15 -1.12 12.47 11.24
CA VAL A 15 -0.85 13.85 11.70
C VAL A 15 0.65 14.18 11.68
N SER A 16 1.56 13.20 11.59
CA SER A 16 3.00 13.43 11.37
C SER A 16 3.43 13.41 9.90
N LEU A 17 2.55 13.04 8.96
CA LEU A 17 2.79 12.95 7.50
C LEU A 17 2.35 14.21 6.73
N ILE A 18 2.13 15.33 7.43
CA ILE A 18 1.48 16.57 6.97
C ILE A 18 2.09 17.28 5.74
N SER A 19 3.10 16.72 5.06
CA SER A 19 3.66 17.25 3.81
C SER A 19 3.82 16.25 2.66
N ILE A 20 3.44 14.96 2.81
CA ILE A 20 3.59 14.00 1.71
C ILE A 20 2.25 13.58 1.11
N HIS A 21 2.18 13.62 -0.22
CA HIS A 21 1.13 12.94 -0.97
C HIS A 21 1.46 11.44 -0.94
N ALA A 22 0.52 10.56 -0.63
CA ALA A 22 0.84 9.14 -0.45
C ALA A 22 -0.18 8.18 -1.05
N THR A 23 0.31 6.97 -1.35
CA THR A 23 -0.49 5.82 -1.75
C THR A 23 -0.31 4.71 -0.74
N LEU A 24 -1.41 4.18 -0.23
CA LEU A 24 -1.43 3.10 0.75
C LEU A 24 -1.92 1.82 0.09
N PHE A 25 -1.21 0.73 0.33
CA PHE A 25 -1.64 -0.62 -0.02
C PHE A 25 -2.09 -1.35 1.26
N VAL A 26 -3.39 -1.57 1.40
CA VAL A 26 -4.00 -2.14 2.60
C VAL A 26 -4.46 -3.56 2.29
N PRO A 27 -3.95 -4.60 2.96
CA PRO A 27 -4.45 -5.95 2.75
C PRO A 27 -5.85 -6.10 3.33
N LEU A 28 -6.66 -6.99 2.74
CA LEU A 28 -8.06 -7.17 3.10
C LEU A 28 -8.34 -8.52 3.78
N ASN A 29 -9.40 -8.53 4.59
CA ASN A 29 -10.07 -9.68 5.22
C ASN A 29 -9.16 -10.71 5.89
N ALA A 30 -8.61 -11.67 5.13
CA ALA A 30 -7.78 -12.74 5.68
C ALA A 30 -6.34 -12.29 5.97
N ALA A 31 -5.76 -11.44 5.13
CA ALA A 31 -4.38 -10.94 5.29
C ALA A 31 -4.23 -9.88 6.39
N VAL A 32 -5.35 -9.33 6.89
CA VAL A 32 -5.34 -8.41 8.05
C VAL A 32 -4.96 -9.13 9.34
N LEU A 33 -5.29 -10.42 9.48
CA LEU A 33 -4.89 -11.21 10.65
C LEU A 33 -3.36 -11.45 10.64
N ASP A 34 -2.82 -11.86 9.50
CA ASP A 34 -1.36 -11.99 9.28
C ASP A 34 -0.62 -10.67 9.54
N LEU A 35 -1.22 -9.54 9.13
CA LEU A 35 -0.71 -8.21 9.44
C LEU A 35 -0.53 -7.96 10.93
N ARG A 36 -1.53 -8.29 11.74
CA ARG A 36 -1.51 -7.98 13.17
C ARG A 36 -0.38 -8.74 13.86
N ASP A 37 -0.25 -10.03 13.54
CA ASP A 37 0.80 -10.88 14.10
C ASP A 37 2.19 -10.44 13.63
N ARG A 38 2.31 -9.95 12.39
CA ARG A 38 3.60 -9.54 11.82
C ARG A 38 4.04 -8.12 12.15
N ILE A 39 3.13 -7.17 12.36
CA ILE A 39 3.50 -5.79 12.76
C ILE A 39 4.17 -5.80 14.15
N ASP A 40 3.73 -6.68 15.05
CA ASP A 40 4.36 -6.83 16.37
C ASP A 40 5.80 -7.34 16.27
N ILE A 41 6.13 -8.03 15.17
CA ILE A 41 7.45 -8.62 14.90
C ILE A 41 8.33 -7.71 14.03
N ASP A 42 7.74 -7.00 13.06
CA ASP A 42 8.44 -6.18 12.09
C ASP A 42 7.78 -4.80 11.90
N ARG A 43 8.39 -3.78 12.50
CA ARG A 43 7.95 -2.38 12.39
C ARG A 43 8.15 -1.78 10.99
N ASN A 44 8.93 -2.43 10.13
CA ASN A 44 9.18 -1.96 8.76
C ASN A 44 8.04 -2.31 7.81
N LEU A 45 7.08 -3.14 8.24
CA LEU A 45 5.99 -3.59 7.40
C LEU A 45 5.08 -2.44 6.96
N ILE A 46 4.69 -1.55 7.88
CA ILE A 46 3.83 -0.39 7.57
C ILE A 46 4.51 0.57 6.57
N PRO A 47 5.73 1.09 6.81
CA PRO A 47 6.38 2.00 5.86
C PRO A 47 6.67 1.34 4.50
N TYR A 48 6.81 0.01 4.42
CA TYR A 48 6.96 -0.70 3.15
C TYR A 48 5.66 -0.77 2.31
N HIS A 49 4.50 -0.56 2.92
CA HIS A 49 3.19 -0.54 2.23
C HIS A 49 2.74 0.86 1.81
N ILE A 50 3.59 1.87 1.98
CA ILE A 50 3.27 3.26 1.67
C ILE A 50 4.25 3.80 0.61
N ILE A 51 3.70 4.35 -0.47
CA ILE A 51 4.46 5.10 -1.48
C ILE A 51 4.39 6.59 -1.13
N PRO A 52 5.50 7.35 -1.10
CA PRO A 52 5.51 8.79 -0.87
C PRO A 52 5.09 9.59 -2.12
N GLN A 53 4.09 9.09 -2.83
CA GLN A 53 3.42 9.75 -3.93
C GLN A 53 1.97 9.28 -3.95
N ARG A 54 1.02 10.19 -4.19
CA ARG A 54 -0.38 9.83 -4.40
C ARG A 54 -0.59 9.36 -5.85
N LEU A 55 -1.06 8.14 -6.02
CA LEU A 55 -1.26 7.46 -7.30
C LEU A 55 -2.64 6.81 -7.29
N SER A 56 -3.49 7.15 -8.25
CA SER A 56 -4.73 6.41 -8.52
C SER A 56 -4.41 5.12 -9.23
N PHE A 57 -5.39 4.21 -9.33
CA PHE A 57 -5.17 2.96 -10.03
C PHE A 57 -4.86 3.16 -11.52
N ASP A 58 -5.50 4.15 -12.15
CA ASP A 58 -5.19 4.50 -13.54
C ASP A 58 -3.75 5.00 -13.72
N GLN A 59 -3.25 5.79 -12.77
CA GLN A 59 -1.85 6.22 -12.77
C GLN A 59 -0.89 5.06 -12.52
N LEU A 60 -1.24 4.14 -11.61
CA LEU A 60 -0.46 2.91 -11.38
C LEU A 60 -0.38 2.05 -12.65
N ARG A 61 -1.48 1.92 -13.40
CA ARG A 61 -1.52 1.15 -14.65
C ARG A 61 -0.76 1.80 -15.80
N ALA A 62 -0.45 3.09 -15.71
CA ALA A 62 0.32 3.80 -16.73
C ALA A 62 1.83 3.55 -16.63
N PHE A 63 2.32 2.94 -15.54
CA PHE A 63 3.72 2.55 -15.44
C PHE A 63 4.01 1.31 -16.27
N GLU A 64 5.21 1.28 -16.84
CA GLU A 64 5.71 0.11 -17.56
C GLU A 64 5.95 -1.09 -16.62
N PRO A 65 5.78 -2.33 -17.08
CA PRO A 65 6.19 -3.52 -16.33
C PRO A 65 7.65 -3.39 -15.84
N LEU A 66 7.93 -3.94 -14.66
CA LEU A 66 9.23 -3.86 -13.97
C LEU A 66 9.62 -2.47 -13.42
N SER A 67 8.77 -1.45 -13.61
CA SER A 67 8.94 -0.15 -12.92
C SER A 67 8.97 -0.35 -11.40
N THR A 68 9.76 0.46 -10.70
CA THR A 68 9.84 0.43 -9.24
C THR A 68 9.21 1.66 -8.62
N LEU A 69 8.47 1.46 -7.53
CA LEU A 69 7.84 2.50 -6.73
C LEU A 69 8.62 2.64 -5.42
N PRO A 70 9.05 3.85 -5.03
CA PRO A 70 9.73 4.05 -3.76
C PRO A 70 8.76 3.82 -2.60
N THR A 71 9.24 3.27 -1.48
CA THR A 71 8.43 3.14 -0.25
C THR A 71 8.87 4.17 0.79
N LEU A 72 8.11 4.30 1.89
CA LEU A 72 8.57 5.05 3.07
C LEU A 72 9.67 4.34 3.84
N LEU A 73 9.99 3.09 3.51
CA LEU A 73 11.15 2.38 4.04
C LEU A 73 12.38 2.72 3.17
N PRO A 74 13.41 3.41 3.71
CA PRO A 74 14.53 3.89 2.92
C PRO A 74 15.21 2.79 2.10
N SER A 75 15.54 3.10 0.85
CA SER A 75 16.21 2.19 -0.10
C SER A 75 15.45 0.91 -0.43
N LYS A 76 14.16 0.81 -0.06
CA LYS A 76 13.30 -0.33 -0.40
C LYS A 76 12.20 0.13 -1.35
N THR A 77 11.96 -0.67 -2.39
CA THR A 77 11.00 -0.37 -3.45
C THR A 77 10.00 -1.52 -3.62
N LEU A 78 8.88 -1.21 -4.25
CA LEU A 78 7.92 -2.19 -4.74
C LEU A 78 8.02 -2.24 -6.27
N GLN A 79 8.15 -3.44 -6.84
CA GLN A 79 8.22 -3.61 -8.28
C GLN A 79 6.83 -3.86 -8.86
N ILE A 80 6.50 -3.18 -9.94
CA ILE A 80 5.32 -3.48 -10.75
C ILE A 80 5.60 -4.77 -11.52
N THR A 81 4.79 -5.79 -11.24
CA THR A 81 4.89 -7.14 -11.84
C THR A 81 3.71 -7.40 -12.77
N ALA A 82 3.08 -6.33 -13.24
CA ALA A 82 1.92 -6.38 -14.11
C ALA A 82 2.18 -7.19 -15.38
N THR A 83 1.14 -7.92 -15.78
CA THR A 83 1.05 -8.65 -17.05
C THR A 83 -0.05 -8.00 -17.91
N PRO A 84 -0.12 -8.28 -19.23
CA PRO A 84 -1.18 -7.74 -20.08
C PRO A 84 -2.60 -8.05 -19.61
N LEU A 85 -2.79 -9.13 -18.85
CA LEU A 85 -4.09 -9.58 -18.35
C LEU A 85 -4.37 -9.08 -16.93
N ASN A 86 -3.35 -8.86 -16.11
CA ASN A 86 -3.48 -8.65 -14.67
C ASN A 86 -2.45 -7.64 -14.15
N PHE A 87 -2.91 -6.59 -13.47
CA PHE A 87 -2.04 -5.64 -12.80
C PHE A 87 -1.67 -6.13 -11.40
N THR A 88 -0.37 -6.25 -11.13
CA THR A 88 0.15 -6.69 -9.83
C THR A 88 1.36 -5.86 -9.42
N ILE A 89 1.57 -5.75 -8.12
CA ILE A 89 2.73 -5.13 -7.49
C ILE A 89 3.34 -6.17 -6.56
N GLN A 90 4.64 -6.44 -6.68
CA GLN A 90 5.31 -7.52 -5.96
C GLN A 90 4.51 -8.85 -6.02
N HIS A 91 4.04 -9.20 -7.21
CA HIS A 91 3.22 -10.40 -7.48
C HIS A 91 1.90 -10.48 -6.71
N THR A 92 1.48 -9.39 -6.07
CA THR A 92 0.23 -9.28 -5.33
C THR A 92 -0.79 -8.49 -6.13
N PHE A 93 -2.03 -8.97 -6.17
CA PHE A 93 -3.11 -8.29 -6.85
C PHE A 93 -3.58 -7.05 -6.07
N ILE A 94 -3.88 -5.98 -6.83
CA ILE A 94 -4.74 -4.90 -6.35
C ILE A 94 -6.17 -5.40 -6.51
N THR A 95 -6.78 -5.87 -5.42
CA THR A 95 -8.12 -6.46 -5.42
C THR A 95 -9.21 -5.41 -5.39
N HIS A 96 -8.92 -4.25 -4.80
CA HIS A 96 -9.87 -3.15 -4.67
C HIS A 96 -9.14 -1.85 -4.98
N PRO A 97 -9.12 -1.41 -6.25
CA PRO A 97 -8.51 -0.14 -6.61
C PRO A 97 -9.32 1.02 -6.02
N ASP A 98 -8.63 2.11 -5.66
CA ASP A 98 -9.24 3.40 -5.36
C ASP A 98 -10.33 3.36 -4.26
N ILE A 99 -10.17 2.50 -3.23
CA ILE A 99 -11.07 2.44 -2.06
C ILE A 99 -11.25 3.81 -1.43
N TYR A 100 -10.18 4.60 -1.43
CA TYR A 100 -10.22 5.99 -1.04
C TYR A 100 -9.32 6.82 -1.96
N LEU A 101 -9.85 7.93 -2.45
CA LEU A 101 -9.08 8.93 -3.18
C LEU A 101 -9.39 10.33 -2.66
N SER A 102 -8.33 11.10 -2.46
CA SER A 102 -8.37 12.54 -2.19
C SER A 102 -7.26 13.23 -2.98
N SER A 103 -7.13 14.55 -2.79
CA SER A 103 -6.02 15.32 -3.34
C SER A 103 -4.65 14.92 -2.75
N VAL A 104 -4.63 14.34 -1.54
CA VAL A 104 -3.39 14.03 -0.80
C VAL A 104 -3.12 12.52 -0.72
N PHE A 105 -4.18 11.70 -0.64
CA PHE A 105 -4.07 10.26 -0.41
C PHE A 105 -4.81 9.43 -1.45
N ALA A 106 -4.24 8.27 -1.77
CA ALA A 106 -4.89 7.16 -2.45
C ALA A 106 -4.76 5.90 -1.60
N VAL A 107 -5.80 5.07 -1.56
CA VAL A 107 -5.80 3.79 -0.84
C VAL A 107 -6.31 2.71 -1.78
N HIS A 108 -5.52 1.64 -1.91
CA HIS A 108 -5.86 0.44 -2.67
C HIS A 108 -5.86 -0.77 -1.75
N GLY A 109 -6.84 -1.64 -1.93
CA GLY A 109 -6.88 -2.95 -1.30
C GLY A 109 -5.98 -3.92 -2.07
N VAL A 110 -5.14 -4.65 -1.34
CA VAL A 110 -4.28 -5.71 -1.88
C VAL A 110 -4.66 -7.08 -1.32
N GLU A 111 -4.35 -8.13 -2.08
CA GLU A 111 -4.66 -9.50 -1.67
C GLU A 111 -3.82 -9.96 -0.46
N HIS A 112 -2.54 -9.62 -0.46
CA HIS A 112 -1.55 -10.07 0.51
C HIS A 112 -0.62 -8.93 0.94
N LEU A 113 0.17 -9.20 1.97
CA LEU A 113 1.26 -8.33 2.37
C LEU A 113 2.44 -8.42 1.42
N PHE A 114 3.06 -7.28 1.14
CA PHE A 114 4.36 -7.24 0.50
C PHE A 114 5.44 -7.74 1.47
N PRO A 115 6.21 -8.78 1.10
CA PRO A 115 7.33 -9.23 1.91
C PRO A 115 8.42 -8.16 1.93
N VAL A 116 8.78 -7.67 3.13
CA VAL A 116 9.91 -6.75 3.29
C VAL A 116 11.20 -7.53 2.97
N PRO A 117 12.01 -7.10 1.97
CA PRO A 117 13.28 -7.75 1.68
C PRO A 117 14.26 -7.57 2.85
N LEU A 118 15.00 -8.63 3.20
CA LEU A 118 16.07 -8.60 4.20
C LEU A 118 17.09 -7.47 3.97
#